data_AF-A0AAW9EF77-F1
#
_entry.id   AF-A0AAW9EF77-F1
#
_cell.length_a   1.000
_cell.length_b   1.000
_cell.length_c   1.000
_cell.angle_alpha   90.00
_cell.angle_beta   90.00
_cell.angle_gamma   90.00
#
_symmetry.space_group_name_H-M   'P 1'
#
loop_
_entity.id
_entity.type
_entity.pdbx_description
1 polymer ?
#
loop_
_entity_poly.entity_id
_entity_poly.type
_entity_poly.pdbx_seq_one_letter_code
_entity_poly.pdbx_strand_id
1 'polypeptide(L)'
;VLYLGGGVINAPERVRELAEKAKLPTTMTLMALGMLPKAHPLSLGMLGMHGARSTNFILQEADLLIVLGARFDDRAIGKTEQFCP
;
A
#
# COMPACT_ATOMS: atom_id res chain seq x y z
N VAL A 1 -7.14 -4.37 -1.34
CA VAL A 1 -6.24 -3.22 -1.05
C VAL A 1 -5.15 -3.14 -2.10
N LEU A 2 -4.83 -1.93 -2.59
CA LEU A 2 -3.70 -1.69 -3.48
C LEU A 2 -2.45 -1.38 -2.65
N TYR A 3 -1.37 -2.12 -2.85
CA TYR A 3 -0.11 -1.97 -2.13
C TYR A 3 1.01 -1.57 -3.11
N LEU A 4 1.48 -0.34 -2.96
CA LEU A 4 2.48 0.26 -3.83
C LEU A 4 3.88 0.22 -3.21
N GLY A 5 4.85 -0.27 -3.98
CA GLY A 5 6.27 -0.22 -3.67
C GLY A 5 7.06 0.72 -4.57
N GLY A 6 8.36 0.87 -4.31
CA GLY A 6 9.22 1.81 -5.04
C GLY A 6 9.33 1.54 -6.55
N GLY A 7 8.98 0.35 -7.02
CA GLY A 7 9.00 0.03 -8.45
C GLY A 7 7.98 0.82 -9.29
N VAL A 8 7.00 1.47 -8.68
CA VAL A 8 5.97 2.22 -9.40
C VAL A 8 6.26 3.72 -9.56
N ILE A 9 7.36 4.23 -9.00
CA ILE A 9 7.63 5.68 -8.93
C ILE A 9 7.73 6.38 -10.29
N ASN A 10 8.05 5.64 -11.35
CA ASN A 10 8.15 6.17 -12.71
C ASN A 10 6.79 6.21 -13.46
N ALA A 11 5.68 5.81 -12.81
CA ALA A 11 4.35 5.78 -13.43
C ALA A 11 3.23 6.32 -12.49
N PRO A 12 3.37 7.52 -11.92
CA PRO A 12 2.44 8.05 -10.91
C PRO A 12 1.00 8.24 -11.41
N GLU A 13 0.83 8.73 -12.63
CA GLU A 13 -0.50 8.98 -13.21
C GLU A 13 -1.26 7.67 -13.41
N ARG A 14 -0.63 6.67 -14.03
CA ARG A 14 -1.24 5.35 -14.29
C ARG A 14 -1.63 4.61 -13.02
N VAL A 15 -0.82 4.72 -11.97
CA VAL A 15 -1.13 4.11 -10.67
C VAL A 15 -2.29 4.81 -9.99
N ARG A 16 -2.36 6.15 -10.07
CA ARG A 16 -3.48 6.92 -9.53
C ARG A 16 -4.78 6.59 -10.27
N GLU A 17 -4.74 6.56 -11.61
CA GLU A 17 -5.87 6.15 -12.45
C GLU A 17 -6.37 4.75 -12.08
N LEU A 18 -5.47 3.79 -11.87
CA LEU A 18 -5.82 2.44 -11.45
C LEU A 18 -6.56 2.45 -10.09
N ALA A 19 -5.99 3.16 -9.11
CA ALA A 19 -6.58 3.27 -7.77
C ALA A 19 -7.98 3.89 -7.82
N GLU A 20 -8.15 4.99 -8.55
CA GLU A 20 -9.41 5.72 -8.68
C GLU A 20 -10.47 4.94 -9.46
N LYS A 21 -10.10 4.35 -10.60
CA LYS A 21 -11.02 3.60 -11.47
C LYS A 21 -11.59 2.38 -10.76
N ALA A 22 -10.75 1.66 -10.01
CA ALA A 22 -11.16 0.49 -9.24
C ALA A 22 -11.62 0.83 -7.81
N LYS A 23 -11.57 2.12 -7.41
CA LYS A 23 -11.90 2.61 -6.07
C LYS A 23 -11.16 1.84 -4.96
N LEU A 24 -9.88 1.56 -5.18
CA LEU A 24 -9.09 0.72 -4.28
C LEU A 24 -8.47 1.57 -3.15
N PRO A 25 -8.75 1.25 -1.87
CA PRO A 25 -7.97 1.75 -0.76
C PRO A 25 -6.50 1.38 -0.98
N THR A 26 -5.61 2.36 -0.91
CA THR A 26 -4.23 2.27 -1.36
C THR A 26 -3.26 2.56 -0.23
N THR A 27 -2.34 1.64 0.03
CA THR A 27 -1.22 1.81 0.94
C THR A 27 0.11 1.84 0.17
N MET A 28 1.14 2.42 0.79
CA MET A 28 2.45 2.63 0.18
C MET A 28 3.56 2.15 1.13
N THR A 29 4.61 1.53 0.59
CA THR A 29 5.89 1.42 1.31
C THR A 29 6.48 2.81 1.55
N LEU A 30 7.48 2.89 2.43
CA LEU A 30 8.35 4.06 2.54
C LEU A 30 8.90 4.52 1.17
N MET A 31 9.26 3.57 0.30
CA MET A 31 9.83 3.85 -1.03
C MET A 31 8.81 4.38 -2.06
N ALA A 32 7.51 4.33 -1.74
CA ALA A 32 6.42 4.75 -2.63
C ALA A 32 5.61 5.91 -2.05
N LEU A 33 6.03 6.50 -0.92
CA LEU A 33 5.32 7.63 -0.33
C LEU A 33 5.22 8.79 -1.32
N GLY A 34 4.01 9.33 -1.46
CA GLY A 34 3.71 10.42 -2.38
C GLY A 34 3.12 9.96 -3.72
N MET A 35 3.16 8.67 -4.04
CA MET A 35 2.49 8.12 -5.24
C MET A 35 0.99 8.42 -5.22
N LEU A 36 0.38 8.28 -4.04
CA LEU A 36 -0.91 8.86 -3.74
C LEU A 36 -0.76 9.93 -2.65
N PRO A 37 -1.25 11.17 -2.84
CA PRO A 37 -1.17 12.21 -1.82
C PRO A 37 -1.83 11.76 -0.51
N LYS A 38 -1.27 12.14 0.64
CA LYS A 38 -1.82 11.76 1.96
C LYS A 38 -3.28 12.20 2.15
N ALA A 39 -3.66 13.36 1.60
CA ALA A 39 -5.02 13.88 1.68
C ALA A 39 -6.00 13.23 0.68
N HIS A 40 -5.51 12.37 -0.22
CA HIS A 40 -6.36 11.68 -1.18
C HIS A 40 -7.31 10.71 -0.44
N PRO A 41 -8.61 10.65 -0.79
CA PRO A 41 -9.59 9.84 -0.06
C PRO A 41 -9.30 8.34 -0.04
N LEU A 42 -8.59 7.83 -1.06
CA LEU A 42 -8.16 6.43 -1.13
C LEU A 42 -6.82 6.16 -0.42
N SER A 43 -6.13 7.17 0.10
CA SER A 43 -4.80 7.00 0.72
C SER A 43 -4.95 6.47 2.14
N LEU A 44 -4.50 5.24 2.35
CA LEU A 44 -4.36 4.63 3.68
C LEU A 44 -3.07 5.04 4.39
N GLY A 45 -2.13 5.69 3.69
CA GLY A 45 -0.81 6.02 4.23
C GLY A 45 0.18 4.83 4.21
N MET A 46 1.25 4.96 5.00
CA MET A 46 2.34 3.98 5.03
C MET A 46 1.95 2.73 5.83
N LEU A 47 2.23 1.55 5.30
CA LEU A 47 2.18 0.30 6.06
C LEU A 47 3.51 -0.02 6.76
N GLY A 48 3.49 -1.05 7.61
CA GLY A 48 4.69 -1.66 8.19
C GLY A 48 4.94 -1.27 9.64
N MET A 49 6.16 -1.54 10.11
CA MET A 49 6.58 -1.43 11.51
C MET A 49 6.34 -0.05 12.13
N HIS A 50 6.46 1.01 11.32
CA HIS A 50 6.18 2.39 11.72
C HIS A 50 5.03 3.01 10.91
N GLY A 51 4.24 2.16 10.23
CA GLY A 51 3.03 2.57 9.53
C GLY A 51 1.91 2.91 10.50
N ALA A 52 0.84 3.51 9.98
CA ALA A 52 -0.32 3.78 10.83
C ALA A 52 -1.01 2.46 11.20
N ARG A 53 -1.44 2.35 12.48
CA ARG A 53 -2.10 1.14 12.99
C ARG A 53 -3.36 0.79 12.17
N SER A 54 -4.13 1.80 11.76
CA SER A 54 -5.31 1.62 10.91
C SER A 54 -4.97 1.01 9.55
N THR A 55 -3.86 1.42 8.93
CA THR A 55 -3.38 0.86 7.66
C THR A 55 -3.08 -0.63 7.79
N ASN A 56 -2.35 -1.02 8.82
CA ASN A 56 -1.99 -2.42 9.07
C ASN A 56 -3.23 -3.27 9.43
N PHE A 57 -4.21 -2.69 10.15
CA PHE A 57 -5.47 -3.38 10.44
C PHE A 57 -6.30 -3.61 9.16
N ILE A 58 -6.41 -2.61 8.29
CA ILE A 58 -7.10 -2.76 7.00
C ILE A 58 -6.42 -3.83 6.12
N LEU A 59 -5.09 -3.94 6.17
CA LEU A 59 -4.37 -5.00 5.47
C LEU A 59 -4.68 -6.40 6.02
N GLN A 60 -4.85 -6.54 7.33
CA GLN A 60 -5.24 -7.82 7.94
C GLN A 60 -6.65 -8.26 7.57
N GLU A 61 -7.56 -7.30 7.37
CA GLU A 61 -8.96 -7.57 6.98
C GLU A 61 -9.15 -7.64 5.46
N ALA A 62 -8.08 -7.44 4.67
CA ALA A 62 -8.17 -7.44 3.21
C ALA A 62 -8.29 -8.88 2.68
N ASP A 63 -9.31 -9.14 1.87
CA ASP A 63 -9.50 -10.41 1.15
C ASP A 63 -8.64 -10.52 -0.12
N LEU A 64 -8.23 -9.39 -0.69
CA LEU A 64 -7.38 -9.29 -1.86
C LEU A 64 -6.33 -8.19 -1.69
N LEU A 65 -5.06 -8.56 -1.86
CA LEU A 65 -3.93 -7.64 -1.92
C LEU A 65 -3.37 -7.57 -3.35
N ILE A 66 -3.39 -6.37 -3.95
CA ILE A 66 -2.79 -6.13 -5.28
C ILE A 66 -1.45 -5.44 -5.05
N VAL A 67 -0.34 -6.13 -5.29
CA VAL A 67 1.00 -5.63 -5.00
C VAL A 67 1.71 -5.20 -6.27
N LEU A 68 2.09 -3.93 -6.35
CA LEU A 68 2.77 -3.35 -7.50
C LEU A 68 4.13 -2.77 -7.08
N GLY A 69 5.22 -3.33 -7.61
CA GLY A 69 6.57 -2.79 -7.44
C GLY A 69 7.09 -2.81 -6.00
N ALA A 70 6.56 -3.67 -5.13
CA ALA A 70 7.03 -3.87 -3.76
C ALA A 70 7.78 -5.20 -3.60
N ARG A 71 8.65 -5.29 -2.58
CA ARG A 71 9.54 -6.43 -2.34
C ARG A 71 9.30 -7.20 -1.04
N PHE A 72 8.10 -7.07 -0.44
CA PHE A 72 7.72 -7.72 0.83
C PHE A 72 8.84 -7.73 1.89
N ASP A 73 9.41 -6.54 2.13
CA ASP A 73 10.47 -6.33 3.12
C ASP A 73 9.97 -6.65 4.54
N ASP A 74 10.85 -7.15 5.40
CA ASP A 74 10.53 -7.50 6.79
C ASP A 74 9.98 -6.32 7.59
N ARG A 75 10.41 -5.09 7.30
CA ARG A 75 9.85 -3.88 7.95
C ARG A 75 8.45 -3.53 7.45
N ALA A 76 8.06 -4.03 6.27
CA ALA A 76 6.73 -3.85 5.73
C ALA A 76 5.77 -4.92 6.26
N ILE A 77 6.20 -6.19 6.30
CA ILE A 77 5.29 -7.31 6.58
C ILE A 77 5.37 -7.87 8.00
N GLY A 78 6.47 -7.62 8.72
CA GLY A 78 6.74 -8.25 10.00
C GLY A 78 6.93 -9.76 9.86
N LYS A 79 6.15 -10.55 10.62
CA LYS A 79 6.20 -12.01 10.54
C LYS A 79 5.46 -12.47 9.29
N THR A 80 6.16 -13.17 8.39
CA THR A 80 5.63 -13.54 7.07
C THR A 80 4.39 -14.42 7.18
N GLU A 81 4.35 -15.33 8.15
CA GLU A 81 3.25 -16.27 8.37
C GLU A 81 1.98 -15.60 8.91
N GLN A 82 2.06 -14.34 9.34
CA GLN A 82 0.96 -13.57 9.92
C GLN A 82 0.54 -12.39 9.04
N PHE A 83 1.20 -12.20 7.90
CA PHE A 83 0.97 -11.04 7.05
C PHE A 83 -0.21 -11.30 6.10
N CYS A 84 -1.30 -10.53 6.26
CA CYS A 84 -2.52 -10.62 5.45
C CYS A 84 -3.05 -12.08 5.37
N PRO A 85 -3.63 -12.61 6.46
CA PRO A 85 -4.03 -14.02 6.57
C PRO A 85 -5.17 -14.42 5.62
#